data_AF-A0A351J2V9-F1
#
_entry.id   AF-A0A351J2V9-F1
#
_cell.length_a   1.000
_cell.length_b   1.000
_cell.length_c   1.000
_cell.angle_alpha   90.00
_cell.angle_beta   90.00
_cell.angle_gamma   90.00
#
_symmetry.space_group_name_H-M   'P 1'
#
loop_
_entity.id
_entity.type
_entity.pdbx_description
1 polymer ?
#
loop_
_entity_poly.entity_id
_entity_poly.type
_entity_poly.pdbx_seq_one_letter_code
_entity_poly.pdbx_strand_id
1 'polypeptide(L)'
;LSRFTLGRMQYEIIPFWGHEDYSKQGHILHPKDPVINIHIPKGGRLSREVRMESYQRAADFFQNQFEAGKPIPFVCSSWLIYPEQKNFLPPTSNLLSFMEDFDILMTKEGEGYQFAWRLFDRWYNGNPKTLPRNNSLRRAYADRMAAGLPAGTGYGVFFYQNGTVL
;
A
#
# COMPACT_ATOMS: atom_id res chain seq x y z
N LEU A 1 -17.62 -3.13 -10.39
CA LEU A 1 -16.70 -3.41 -9.27
C LEU A 1 -17.36 -2.97 -7.97
N SER A 2 -17.50 -3.88 -7.01
CA SER A 2 -18.06 -3.61 -5.68
C SER A 2 -16.92 -3.34 -4.71
N ARG A 3 -16.60 -2.05 -4.53
CA ARG A 3 -15.56 -1.57 -3.60
C ARG A 3 -16.22 -1.02 -2.33
N PHE A 4 -15.74 -1.44 -1.17
CA PHE A 4 -16.35 -1.12 0.12
C PHE A 4 -15.39 -0.33 1.00
N THR A 5 -15.90 0.69 1.68
CA THR A 5 -15.11 1.44 2.68
C THR A 5 -15.29 0.77 4.03
N LEU A 6 -14.22 0.22 4.60
CA LEU A 6 -14.25 -0.54 5.85
C LEU A 6 -13.20 0.03 6.81
N GLY A 7 -13.58 1.09 7.53
CA GLY A 7 -12.64 1.90 8.32
C GLY A 7 -11.97 2.97 7.48
N ARG A 8 -10.64 3.11 7.59
CA ARG A 8 -9.86 4.15 6.88
C ARG A 8 -9.63 3.84 5.40
N MET A 9 -9.67 2.57 5.03
CA MET A 9 -9.32 2.09 3.69
C MET A 9 -10.53 1.48 2.96
N GLN A 10 -10.34 1.28 1.67
CA GLN A 10 -11.31 0.69 0.77
C GLN A 10 -10.82 -0.66 0.28
N TYR A 11 -11.74 -1.58 0.03
CA TYR A 11 -11.42 -2.97 -0.24
C TYR A 11 -12.30 -3.55 -1.34
N GLU A 12 -11.75 -4.47 -2.10
CA GLU A 12 -12.45 -5.31 -3.07
C GLU A 12 -11.74 -6.66 -3.21
N ILE A 13 -12.46 -7.70 -3.62
CA ILE A 13 -11.86 -9.00 -3.95
C ILE A 13 -11.37 -8.97 -5.39
N ILE A 14 -10.11 -9.36 -5.59
CA ILE A 14 -9.50 -9.55 -6.90
C ILE A 14 -8.76 -10.89 -6.94
N PRO A 15 -8.41 -11.43 -8.12
CA PRO A 15 -7.43 -12.50 -8.21
C PRO A 15 -6.03 -12.01 -7.78
N PHE A 16 -5.26 -12.87 -7.12
CA PHE A 16 -3.85 -12.64 -6.83
C PHE A 16 -3.05 -12.51 -8.14
N TRP A 17 -2.26 -11.44 -8.25
CA TRP A 17 -1.46 -11.12 -9.44
C TRP A 17 0.01 -11.49 -9.29
N GLY A 18 0.37 -12.29 -8.28
CA GLY A 18 1.71 -12.88 -8.21
C GLY A 18 1.96 -13.78 -9.43
N HIS A 19 3.19 -13.75 -9.95
CA HIS A 19 3.61 -14.62 -11.05
C HIS A 19 3.89 -16.05 -10.59
N GLU A 20 4.22 -16.23 -9.31
CA GLU A 20 4.57 -17.49 -8.66
C GLU A 20 3.77 -17.63 -7.36
N ASP A 21 3.81 -18.83 -6.79
CA ASP A 21 3.25 -19.09 -5.47
C ASP A 21 3.96 -18.24 -4.42
N TYR A 22 3.17 -17.55 -3.58
CA TYR A 22 3.68 -16.87 -2.40
C TYR A 22 3.49 -17.77 -1.18
N SER A 23 4.57 -18.02 -0.45
CA SER A 23 4.55 -18.86 0.75
C SER A 23 5.02 -18.10 1.97
N LYS A 24 4.25 -18.14 3.06
CA LYS A 24 4.64 -17.55 4.35
C LYS A 24 4.05 -18.33 5.51
N GLN A 25 4.90 -18.67 6.48
CA GLN A 25 4.52 -19.40 7.69
C GLN A 25 3.70 -20.69 7.42
N GLY A 26 4.01 -21.41 6.34
CA GLY A 26 3.31 -22.64 5.96
C GLY A 26 1.99 -22.44 5.19
N HIS A 27 1.60 -21.19 4.93
CA HIS A 27 0.48 -20.86 4.05
C HIS A 27 0.98 -20.56 2.64
N ILE A 28 0.28 -21.08 1.65
CA ILE A 28 0.58 -20.89 0.23
C ILE A 28 -0.59 -20.13 -0.41
N LEU A 29 -0.26 -19.12 -1.21
CA LEU A 29 -1.18 -18.37 -2.04
C LEU A 29 -0.79 -18.57 -3.50
N HIS A 30 -1.69 -19.14 -4.29
CA HIS A 30 -1.44 -19.43 -5.70
C HIS A 30 -1.86 -18.27 -6.59
N PRO A 31 -1.23 -18.08 -7.76
CA PRO A 31 -1.70 -17.15 -8.77
C PRO A 31 -3.20 -17.35 -9.04
N LYS A 32 -3.94 -16.24 -9.11
CA LYS A 32 -5.41 -16.16 -9.29
C LYS A 32 -6.28 -16.53 -8.09
N ASP A 33 -5.72 -16.99 -6.97
CA ASP A 33 -6.51 -17.14 -5.74
C ASP A 33 -7.15 -15.80 -5.33
N PRO A 34 -8.34 -15.82 -4.70
CA PRO A 34 -8.97 -14.59 -4.24
C PRO A 34 -8.10 -13.92 -3.17
N VAL A 35 -7.99 -12.60 -3.25
CA VAL A 35 -7.30 -11.77 -2.26
C VAL A 35 -8.08 -10.49 -1.98
N ILE A 36 -7.93 -9.95 -0.78
CA ILE A 36 -8.47 -8.63 -0.44
C ILE A 36 -7.50 -7.55 -0.92
N ASN A 37 -7.91 -6.77 -1.92
CA ASN A 37 -7.11 -5.65 -2.43
C ASN A 37 -7.38 -4.35 -1.68
N ILE A 38 -6.31 -3.68 -1.27
CA ILE A 38 -6.35 -2.43 -0.49
C ILE A 38 -6.28 -1.22 -1.40
N HIS A 39 -7.24 -0.31 -1.20
CA HIS A 39 -7.25 1.04 -1.75
C HIS A 39 -7.17 2.07 -0.63
N ILE A 40 -6.34 3.10 -0.81
CA ILE A 40 -6.15 4.16 0.17
C ILE A 40 -6.75 5.47 -0.38
N PRO A 41 -7.94 5.89 0.11
CA PRO A 41 -8.47 7.21 -0.17
C PRO A 41 -7.54 8.32 0.35
N LYS A 42 -7.58 9.46 -0.33
CA LYS A 42 -6.85 10.67 0.07
C LYS A 42 -7.36 11.18 1.44
N GLY A 43 -6.43 11.65 2.27
CA GLY A 43 -6.72 12.37 3.52
C GLY A 43 -6.78 11.48 4.76
N GLY A 44 -6.42 12.01 5.94
CA GLY A 44 -6.37 11.23 7.19
C GLY A 44 -5.09 10.39 7.34
N ARG A 45 -4.66 10.19 8.60
CA ARG A 45 -3.43 9.45 8.95
C ARG A 45 -3.60 7.94 8.70
N LEU A 46 -2.49 7.25 8.42
CA LEU A 46 -2.35 5.79 8.30
C LEU A 46 -1.54 5.25 9.50
N SER A 47 -1.94 5.62 10.73
CA SER A 47 -1.29 5.05 11.91
C SER A 47 -1.53 3.55 11.97
N ARG A 48 -0.69 2.82 12.72
CA ARG A 48 -0.81 1.37 12.85
C ARG A 48 -2.19 0.98 13.38
N GLU A 49 -2.69 1.68 14.39
CA GLU A 49 -3.98 1.41 15.02
C GLU A 49 -5.12 1.52 14.00
N VAL A 50 -5.14 2.62 13.24
CA VAL A 50 -6.15 2.87 12.20
C VAL A 50 -6.08 1.84 11.08
N ARG A 51 -4.87 1.38 10.72
CA ARG A 51 -4.68 0.32 9.72
C ARG A 51 -5.20 -1.03 10.20
N MET A 52 -4.80 -1.45 11.39
CA MET A 52 -5.19 -2.74 11.97
C MET A 52 -6.70 -2.84 12.15
N GLU A 53 -7.35 -1.76 12.61
CA GLU A 53 -8.81 -1.69 12.69
C GLU A 53 -9.47 -1.86 11.30
N SER A 54 -8.92 -1.19 10.29
CA SER A 54 -9.43 -1.27 8.93
C SER A 54 -9.24 -2.67 8.33
N TYR A 55 -8.10 -3.32 8.56
CA TYR A 55 -7.85 -4.71 8.14
C TYR A 55 -8.79 -5.70 8.82
N GLN A 56 -9.02 -5.56 10.13
CA GLN A 56 -9.93 -6.43 10.87
C GLN A 56 -11.35 -6.33 10.29
N ARG A 57 -11.84 -5.11 10.07
CA ARG A 57 -13.16 -4.90 9.45
C ARG A 57 -13.26 -5.53 8.06
N ALA A 58 -12.19 -5.48 7.26
CA ALA A 58 -12.14 -6.13 5.96
C ALA A 58 -12.13 -7.66 6.06
N ALA A 59 -11.32 -8.21 6.97
CA ALA A 59 -11.30 -9.64 7.25
C ALA A 59 -12.69 -10.14 7.66
N ASP A 60 -13.36 -9.46 8.59
CA ASP A 60 -14.70 -9.82 9.07
C ASP A 60 -15.76 -9.72 7.97
N PHE A 61 -15.68 -8.68 7.13
CA PHE A 61 -16.64 -8.44 6.04
C PHE A 61 -16.53 -9.49 4.93
N PHE A 62 -15.31 -9.92 4.59
CA PHE A 62 -15.07 -10.85 3.49
C PHE A 62 -14.82 -12.30 3.92
N GLN A 63 -14.82 -12.63 5.22
CA GLN A 63 -14.44 -13.96 5.74
C GLN A 63 -15.10 -15.14 5.03
N ASN A 64 -16.37 -15.01 4.61
CA ASN A 64 -17.12 -16.07 3.92
C ASN A 64 -16.62 -16.37 2.49
N GLN A 65 -15.71 -15.56 1.95
CA GLN A 65 -15.03 -15.79 0.67
C GLN A 65 -13.75 -16.61 0.82
N PHE A 66 -13.34 -16.90 2.06
CA PHE A 66 -12.08 -17.57 2.38
C PHE A 66 -12.34 -18.81 3.23
N GLU A 67 -11.37 -19.72 3.27
CA GLU A 67 -11.48 -20.93 4.08
C GLU A 67 -11.43 -20.59 5.57
N ALA A 68 -12.43 -21.07 6.31
CA ALA A 68 -12.57 -20.80 7.74
C ALA A 68 -11.33 -21.28 8.51
N GLY A 69 -10.82 -20.41 9.40
CA GLY A 69 -9.66 -20.72 10.24
C GLY A 69 -8.30 -20.53 9.56
N LYS A 70 -8.24 -20.27 8.24
CA LYS A 70 -6.98 -19.91 7.57
C LYS A 70 -6.76 -18.39 7.57
N PRO A 71 -5.49 -17.93 7.51
CA PRO A 71 -5.20 -16.52 7.29
C PRO A 71 -5.77 -16.01 5.97
N ILE A 72 -6.24 -14.77 5.97
CA ILE A 72 -6.82 -14.12 4.80
C ILE A 72 -5.71 -13.33 4.08
N PRO A 73 -5.48 -13.55 2.78
CA PRO A 73 -4.49 -12.81 2.01
C PRO A 73 -4.97 -11.40 1.65
N PHE A 74 -4.13 -10.41 1.93
CA PHE A 74 -4.30 -9.03 1.52
C PHE A 74 -3.21 -8.63 0.52
N VAL A 75 -3.57 -7.77 -0.42
CA VAL A 75 -2.62 -7.21 -1.38
C VAL A 75 -2.79 -5.71 -1.52
N CYS A 76 -1.72 -5.05 -1.96
CA CYS A 76 -1.77 -3.66 -2.38
C CYS A 76 -0.88 -3.47 -3.60
N SER A 77 -1.37 -2.76 -4.62
CA SER A 77 -0.55 -2.26 -5.74
C SER A 77 -0.55 -0.74 -5.66
N SER A 78 0.57 -0.14 -5.25
CA SER A 78 0.61 1.30 -5.01
C SER A 78 2.01 1.89 -5.01
N TRP A 79 2.10 3.18 -5.35
CA TRP A 79 3.29 4.00 -5.10
C TRP A 79 3.61 4.13 -3.61
N LEU A 80 2.61 3.93 -2.75
CA LEU A 80 2.72 4.00 -1.29
C LEU A 80 3.65 2.92 -0.71
N ILE A 81 3.84 1.80 -1.42
CA ILE A 81 4.68 0.67 -0.97
C ILE A 81 5.91 0.46 -1.87
N TYR A 82 6.36 1.49 -2.56
CA TYR A 82 7.62 1.46 -3.32
C TYR A 82 8.83 1.35 -2.36
N PRO A 83 9.67 0.31 -2.44
CA PRO A 83 10.70 0.03 -1.42
C PRO A 83 11.74 1.13 -1.21
N GLU A 84 12.15 1.81 -2.30
CA GLU A 84 13.16 2.88 -2.24
C GLU A 84 12.74 4.07 -1.37
N GLN A 85 11.45 4.18 -1.00
CA GLN A 85 10.99 5.15 -0.02
C GLN A 85 11.77 5.07 1.31
N LYS A 86 12.28 3.89 1.70
CA LYS A 86 13.12 3.73 2.90
C LYS A 86 14.38 4.58 2.86
N ASN A 87 14.89 4.89 1.67
CA ASN A 87 16.15 5.62 1.48
C ASN A 87 15.98 7.14 1.51
N PHE A 88 14.76 7.67 1.42
CA PHE A 88 14.54 9.12 1.36
C PHE A 88 13.39 9.65 2.22
N LEU A 89 12.51 8.79 2.74
CA LEU A 89 11.50 9.21 3.71
C LEU A 89 12.08 9.21 5.14
N PRO A 90 11.59 10.09 6.03
CA PRO A 90 12.01 10.07 7.43
C PRO A 90 11.60 8.73 8.09
N PRO A 91 12.41 8.16 8.98
CA PRO A 91 12.08 6.90 9.68
C PRO A 91 10.76 6.92 10.43
N THR A 92 10.31 8.10 10.89
CA THR A 92 9.03 8.30 11.58
C THR A 92 7.82 8.37 10.63
N SER A 93 7.99 8.03 9.36
CA SER A 93 6.92 8.08 8.35
C SER A 93 5.93 6.93 8.55
N ASN A 94 4.66 7.25 8.78
CA ASN A 94 3.58 6.25 8.78
C ASN A 94 3.52 5.44 7.47
N LEU A 95 4.02 6.00 6.37
CA LEU A 95 4.05 5.31 5.09
C LEU A 95 5.09 4.18 5.08
N LEU A 96 6.23 4.38 5.72
CA LEU A 96 7.24 3.33 5.89
C LEU A 96 6.69 2.21 6.78
N SER A 97 6.04 2.57 7.90
CA SER A 97 5.38 1.59 8.77
C SER A 97 4.20 0.87 8.11
N PHE A 98 3.52 1.50 7.14
CA PHE A 98 2.52 0.82 6.31
C PHE A 98 3.15 -0.21 5.37
N MET A 99 4.25 0.16 4.73
CA MET A 99 4.98 -0.71 3.82
C MET A 99 5.58 -1.94 4.53
N GLU A 100 5.91 -1.82 5.82
CA GLU A 100 6.41 -2.93 6.65
C GLU A 100 5.38 -4.07 6.86
N ASP A 101 4.09 -3.83 6.63
CA ASP A 101 3.09 -4.91 6.69
C ASP A 101 3.26 -5.92 5.55
N PHE A 102 3.92 -5.53 4.45
CA PHE A 102 3.92 -6.27 3.19
C PHE A 102 5.27 -6.94 2.90
N ASP A 103 5.20 -8.15 2.38
CA ASP A 103 6.27 -8.69 1.56
C ASP A 103 6.10 -8.14 0.13
N ILE A 104 7.10 -7.40 -0.35
CA ILE A 104 7.05 -6.77 -1.67
C ILE A 104 7.50 -7.78 -2.72
N LEU A 105 6.59 -8.17 -3.61
CA LEU A 105 6.82 -9.18 -4.64
C LEU A 105 7.29 -8.58 -5.96
N MET A 106 6.82 -7.38 -6.29
CA MET A 106 7.14 -6.71 -7.55
C MET A 106 7.34 -5.22 -7.33
N THR A 107 8.22 -4.61 -8.11
CA THR A 107 8.44 -3.16 -8.12
C THR A 107 8.55 -2.65 -9.54
N LYS A 108 8.17 -1.39 -9.74
CA LYS A 108 8.34 -0.72 -11.03
C LYS A 108 8.76 0.73 -10.82
N GLU A 109 9.84 1.14 -11.46
CA GLU A 109 10.31 2.52 -11.43
C GLU A 109 9.68 3.37 -12.54
N GLY A 110 9.71 4.69 -12.37
CA GLY A 110 9.26 5.67 -13.35
C GLY A 110 7.76 5.99 -13.30
N GLU A 111 6.96 5.19 -12.62
CA GLU A 111 5.50 5.36 -12.54
C GLU A 111 5.02 6.19 -11.34
N GLY A 112 5.89 6.58 -10.40
CA GLY A 112 5.42 7.19 -9.14
C GLY A 112 4.87 8.62 -9.30
N TYR A 113 5.44 9.43 -10.20
CA TYR A 113 5.09 10.85 -10.31
C TYR A 113 3.80 11.16 -11.09
N GLN A 114 3.24 10.19 -11.82
CA GLN A 114 1.93 10.35 -12.47
C GLN A 114 0.81 10.65 -11.44
N PHE A 115 1.03 10.26 -10.18
CA PHE A 115 0.13 10.50 -9.06
C PHE A 115 0.61 11.63 -8.13
N ALA A 116 1.54 12.50 -8.57
CA ALA A 116 2.05 13.61 -7.77
C ALA A 116 0.93 14.52 -7.22
N TRP A 117 -0.20 14.65 -7.94
CA TRP A 117 -1.38 15.38 -7.47
C TRP A 117 -1.98 14.82 -6.17
N ARG A 118 -1.83 13.51 -5.91
CA ARG A 118 -2.27 12.88 -4.65
C ARG A 118 -1.40 13.32 -3.47
N LEU A 119 -0.14 13.66 -3.74
CA LEU A 119 0.79 14.12 -2.71
C LEU A 119 0.71 15.64 -2.52
N PHE A 120 0.64 16.40 -3.62
CA PHE A 120 0.82 17.86 -3.64
C PHE A 120 -0.46 18.66 -3.87
N ASP A 121 -1.62 18.01 -3.99
CA ASP A 121 -2.93 18.63 -4.21
C ASP A 121 -3.03 19.46 -5.51
N ARG A 122 -2.15 19.21 -6.48
CA ARG A 122 -2.15 19.90 -7.77
C ARG A 122 -1.36 19.12 -8.82
N TRP A 123 -1.65 19.39 -10.08
CA TRP A 123 -0.89 18.84 -11.20
C TRP A 123 0.56 19.33 -11.17
N TYR A 124 1.48 18.43 -11.50
CA TYR A 124 2.89 18.76 -11.59
C TYR A 124 3.17 19.48 -12.92
N ASN A 125 3.76 20.66 -12.86
CA ASN A 125 4.04 21.52 -14.02
C ASN A 125 5.49 21.41 -14.53
N GLY A 126 6.26 20.41 -14.07
CA GLY A 126 7.66 20.24 -14.44
C GLY A 126 8.67 21.00 -13.57
N ASN A 127 8.23 21.83 -12.60
CA ASN A 127 9.15 22.54 -11.71
C ASN A 127 9.00 22.09 -10.23
N PRO A 128 9.91 21.24 -9.72
CA PRO A 128 9.87 20.72 -8.34
C PRO A 128 9.93 21.82 -7.27
N LYS A 129 10.59 22.94 -7.54
CA LYS A 129 10.76 24.04 -6.57
C LYS A 129 9.44 24.68 -6.16
N THR A 130 8.42 24.54 -6.99
CA THR A 130 7.11 25.13 -6.72
C THR A 130 6.28 24.26 -5.77
N LEU A 131 6.63 22.97 -5.58
CA LEU A 131 5.78 21.98 -4.91
C LEU A 131 5.55 22.33 -3.43
N PRO A 132 4.33 22.13 -2.88
CA PRO A 132 4.08 22.36 -1.46
C PRO A 132 5.02 21.54 -0.58
N ARG A 133 5.49 22.13 0.52
CA ARG A 133 6.48 21.55 1.46
C ARG A 133 6.02 21.52 2.92
N ASN A 134 4.72 21.62 3.12
CA ASN A 134 4.06 21.77 4.43
C ASN A 134 4.09 20.51 5.32
N ASN A 135 4.64 19.38 4.86
CA ASN A 135 4.93 18.22 5.71
C ASN A 135 6.19 17.48 5.23
N SER A 136 6.69 16.54 6.04
CA SER A 136 7.94 15.83 5.77
C SER A 136 7.88 14.96 4.50
N LEU A 137 6.76 14.27 4.27
CA LEU A 137 6.53 13.46 3.08
C LEU A 137 6.65 14.30 1.80
N ARG A 138 5.98 15.45 1.78
CA ARG A 138 6.01 16.41 0.66
C ARG A 138 7.41 16.97 0.43
N ARG A 139 8.15 17.31 1.49
CA ARG A 139 9.54 17.77 1.37
C ARG A 139 10.42 16.72 0.73
N ALA A 140 10.41 15.50 1.26
CA ALA A 140 11.23 14.39 0.79
C ALA A 140 10.99 14.07 -0.70
N TYR A 141 9.73 14.03 -1.13
CA TYR A 141 9.40 13.84 -2.55
C TYR A 141 9.77 15.04 -3.41
N ALA A 142 9.59 16.28 -2.93
CA ALA A 142 10.01 17.46 -3.68
C ALA A 142 11.53 17.50 -3.88
N ASP A 143 12.32 17.11 -2.87
CA ASP A 143 13.78 16.97 -2.97
C ASP A 143 14.18 15.88 -3.95
N ARG A 144 13.54 14.70 -3.87
CA ARG A 144 13.79 13.60 -4.81
C ARG A 144 13.49 14.00 -6.26
N MET A 145 12.37 14.71 -6.48
CA MET A 145 12.00 15.26 -7.79
C MET A 145 13.00 16.31 -8.28
N ALA A 146 13.47 17.20 -7.41
CA ALA A 146 14.48 18.21 -7.73
C ALA A 146 15.83 17.59 -8.11
N ALA A 147 16.17 16.44 -7.52
CA ALA A 147 17.35 15.65 -7.85
C ALA A 147 17.20 14.82 -9.14
N GLY A 148 16.04 14.85 -9.81
CA GLY A 148 15.79 14.06 -11.02
C GLY A 148 15.68 12.55 -10.79
N LEU A 149 15.54 12.12 -9.53
CA LEU A 149 15.47 10.70 -9.17
C LEU A 149 14.06 10.14 -9.37
N PRO A 150 13.90 8.89 -9.82
CA PRO A 150 12.60 8.31 -10.12
C PRO A 150 11.81 7.98 -8.84
N ALA A 151 10.49 7.98 -8.93
CA ALA A 151 9.62 7.30 -7.98
C ALA A 151 9.05 6.05 -8.63
N GLY A 152 8.51 5.13 -7.84
CA GLY A 152 7.99 3.87 -8.34
C GLY A 152 6.72 3.41 -7.65
N THR A 153 6.36 2.17 -7.94
CA THR A 153 5.26 1.42 -7.36
C THR A 153 5.77 0.09 -6.82
N GLY A 154 5.04 -0.47 -5.87
CA GLY A 154 5.21 -1.84 -5.41
C GLY A 154 3.91 -2.62 -5.52
N TYR A 155 4.02 -3.93 -5.64
CA TYR A 155 2.96 -4.89 -5.36
C TYR A 155 3.38 -5.73 -4.17
N GLY A 156 2.60 -5.65 -3.10
CA GLY A 156 2.89 -6.32 -1.84
C GLY A 156 1.74 -7.22 -1.42
N VAL A 157 2.09 -8.25 -0.64
CA VAL A 157 1.16 -9.21 -0.06
C VAL A 157 1.43 -9.39 1.43
N PHE A 158 0.39 -9.70 2.20
CA PHE A 158 0.53 -10.26 3.54
C PHE A 158 -0.64 -11.18 3.86
N PHE A 159 -0.46 -12.05 4.85
CA PHE A 159 -1.55 -12.80 5.44
C PHE A 159 -2.03 -12.13 6.73
N TYR A 160 -3.34 -12.12 6.94
CA TYR A 160 -3.97 -11.57 8.13
C TYR A 160 -4.71 -12.64 8.91
N GLN A 161 -4.46 -12.75 10.21
CA GLN A 161 -5.18 -13.67 11.07
C GLN A 161 -5.28 -13.11 12.49
N ASN A 162 -6.47 -13.19 13.10
CA ASN A 162 -6.71 -12.87 14.52
C ASN A 162 -6.06 -11.55 14.97
N GLY A 163 -6.33 -10.45 14.26
CA GLY A 163 -5.78 -9.14 14.63
C GLY A 163 -4.31 -8.92 14.26
N THR A 164 -3.68 -9.85 13.53
CA THR A 164 -2.23 -9.84 13.28
C THR A 164 -1.91 -9.96 11.79
N VAL A 165 -0.95 -9.14 11.34
CA VAL A 165 -0.26 -9.30 10.05
C VAL A 165 0.85 -10.32 10.23
N LEU A 166 0.83 -11.39 9.44
CA LEU A 166 1.79 -12.50 9.50
C LEU A 166 3.01 -12.27 8.60
#